data_AF-K9VFQ6-F1
#
_entry.id   AF-K9VFQ6-F1
#
_cell.length_a   1.000
_cell.length_b   1.000
_cell.length_c   1.000
_cell.angle_alpha   90.00
_cell.angle_beta   90.00
_cell.angle_gamma   90.00
#
_symmetry.space_group_name_H-M   'P 1'
#
loop_
_entity.id
_entity.type
_entity.pdbx_description
1 polymer ?
#
loop_
_entity_poly.entity_id
_entity_poly.type
_entity_poly.pdbx_seq_one_letter_code
_entity_poly.pdbx_strand_id
1 'polypeptide(L)'
;MSIRRISALAVLMLTLGSTAAAIAVPNPLEPETIAQNQRPNRPAGKEGGMFEKLNLTADQKQKMQAVRDRYKDQVSQRMQAVRQARQELETMMSGTANASEIREKHRQIIGLRQQLEEVQFESTLAMREVLTPEQRTQLAQLMQQRRQTARNRTQNGQKPQ
;
A
#
# COMPACT_ATOMS: atom_id res chain seq x y z
N MET A 1 -13.81 -0.55 50.78
CA MET A 1 -13.07 -1.70 51.35
C MET A 1 -12.22 -2.30 50.26
N SER A 2 -10.91 -2.10 50.40
CA SER A 2 -9.85 -2.55 49.50
C SER A 2 -9.46 -3.99 49.85
N ILE A 3 -9.48 -4.90 48.88
CA ILE A 3 -8.83 -6.21 49.03
C ILE A 3 -7.71 -6.32 48.01
N ARG A 4 -6.56 -6.73 48.57
CA ARG A 4 -5.20 -6.51 48.12
C ARG A 4 -4.78 -7.62 47.17
N ARG A 5 -3.89 -7.26 46.24
CA ARG A 5 -3.16 -8.14 45.33
C ARG A 5 -2.30 -9.12 46.14
N ILE A 6 -2.30 -10.39 45.77
CA ILE A 6 -1.26 -11.34 46.17
C ILE A 6 -0.70 -11.95 44.89
N SER A 7 0.49 -11.47 44.53
CA SER A 7 1.35 -12.06 43.52
C SER A 7 1.93 -13.36 44.08
N ALA A 8 1.93 -14.43 43.29
CA ALA A 8 2.73 -15.62 43.56
C ALA A 8 3.47 -16.00 42.27
N LEU A 9 4.72 -15.53 42.19
CA LEU A 9 5.73 -16.02 41.27
C LEU A 9 6.22 -17.37 41.80
N ALA A 10 5.93 -18.45 41.09
CA ALA A 10 6.57 -19.75 41.32
C ALA A 10 7.44 -20.06 40.10
N VAL A 11 8.73 -19.70 40.21
CA VAL A 11 9.80 -20.16 39.32
C VAL A 11 10.26 -21.51 39.85
N LEU A 12 9.96 -22.59 39.12
CA LEU A 12 10.50 -23.91 39.40
C LEU A 12 11.42 -24.32 38.25
N MET A 13 12.72 -24.09 38.45
CA MET A 13 13.80 -24.64 37.62
C MET A 13 14.01 -26.12 37.99
N LEU A 14 13.77 -27.01 37.05
CA LEU A 14 14.22 -28.40 37.12
C LEU A 14 14.96 -28.73 35.82
N THR A 15 16.29 -28.62 35.91
CA THR A 15 17.24 -29.11 34.91
C THR A 15 17.65 -30.53 35.30
N LEU A 16 17.26 -31.54 34.53
CA LEU A 16 18.02 -32.78 34.43
C LEU A 16 18.07 -33.22 32.96
N GLY A 17 19.30 -33.37 32.45
CA GLY A 17 19.59 -33.79 31.10
C GLY A 17 19.40 -35.28 30.90
N SER A 18 19.19 -35.67 29.65
CA SER A 18 19.53 -36.99 29.14
C SER A 18 19.87 -36.88 27.67
N THR A 19 21.08 -37.33 27.36
CA THR A 19 21.68 -37.49 26.04
C THR A 19 21.02 -38.63 25.28
N ALA A 20 20.59 -38.38 24.04
CA ALA A 20 20.36 -39.44 23.06
C ALA A 20 21.08 -39.06 21.76
N ALA A 21 21.87 -40.01 21.28
CA ALA A 21 22.77 -39.91 20.15
C ALA A 21 22.04 -39.80 18.80
N ALA A 22 22.82 -39.35 17.82
CA ALA A 22 22.46 -38.98 16.47
C ALA A 22 21.79 -40.08 15.62
N ILE A 23 20.84 -39.65 14.79
CA ILE A 23 20.71 -40.13 13.41
C ILE A 23 20.58 -38.89 12.53
N ALA A 24 21.71 -38.45 11.97
CA ALA A 24 21.73 -37.46 10.92
C ALA A 24 21.24 -38.14 9.64
N VAL A 25 20.03 -37.81 9.21
CA VAL A 25 19.56 -38.11 7.84
C VAL A 25 20.18 -37.04 6.93
N PRO A 26 21.08 -37.39 6.00
CA PRO A 26 21.56 -36.42 5.02
C PRO A 26 20.40 -36.14 4.05
N ASN A 27 19.75 -34.99 4.23
CA ASN A 27 18.83 -34.46 3.23
C ASN A 27 19.69 -34.04 2.02
N PRO A 28 19.46 -34.58 0.81
CA PRO A 28 20.15 -34.09 -0.38
C PRO A 28 19.87 -32.61 -0.54
N LEU A 29 20.94 -31.85 -0.75
CA LEU A 29 20.90 -30.45 -1.13
C LEU A 29 20.19 -30.34 -2.48
N GLU A 30 18.88 -30.16 -2.46
CA GLU A 30 18.15 -29.60 -3.59
C GLU A 30 18.73 -28.19 -3.81
N PRO A 31 19.32 -27.88 -4.97
CA PRO A 31 19.66 -26.52 -5.27
C PRO A 31 18.34 -25.74 -5.34
N GLU A 32 18.13 -24.86 -4.36
CA GLU A 32 17.11 -23.83 -4.47
C GLU A 32 17.38 -23.04 -5.75
N THR A 33 16.73 -23.40 -6.84
CA THR A 33 16.49 -22.48 -7.93
C THR A 33 15.50 -21.46 -7.41
N ILE A 34 16.00 -20.51 -6.61
CA ILE A 34 15.32 -19.25 -6.39
C ILE A 34 15.24 -18.62 -7.77
N ALA A 35 14.12 -18.83 -8.46
CA ALA A 35 13.70 -18.01 -9.57
C ALA A 35 13.50 -16.60 -8.99
N GLN A 36 14.61 -15.89 -8.87
CA GLN A 36 14.67 -14.52 -8.42
C GLN A 36 14.04 -13.72 -9.56
N ASN A 37 12.72 -13.63 -9.54
CA ASN A 37 11.99 -12.56 -10.19
C ASN A 37 12.38 -11.28 -9.44
N GLN A 38 13.64 -10.86 -9.62
CA GLN A 38 14.11 -9.53 -9.32
C GLN A 38 13.29 -8.62 -10.23
N ARG A 39 12.11 -8.22 -9.76
CA ARG A 39 11.42 -7.07 -10.33
C ARG A 39 12.46 -5.97 -10.31
N PRO A 40 12.84 -5.39 -11.46
CA PRO A 40 13.85 -4.36 -11.49
C PRO A 40 13.49 -3.33 -10.45
N ASN A 41 14.45 -3.02 -9.60
CA ASN A 41 14.38 -2.06 -8.50
C ASN A 41 13.95 -0.72 -9.10
N ARG A 42 12.64 -0.53 -9.26
CA ARG A 42 12.07 0.65 -9.88
C ARG A 42 12.29 1.75 -8.84
N PRO A 43 13.08 2.80 -9.13
CA PRO A 43 13.45 3.78 -8.12
C PRO A 43 12.19 4.25 -7.40
N ALA A 44 12.12 3.94 -6.11
CA ALA A 44 11.06 4.38 -5.24
C ALA A 44 11.24 5.87 -5.01
N GLY A 45 10.68 6.68 -5.92
CA GLY A 45 10.65 8.13 -5.78
C GLY A 45 11.20 8.88 -6.99
N LYS A 46 10.51 9.97 -7.33
CA LYS A 46 10.87 11.03 -8.28
C LYS A 46 10.45 10.88 -9.74
N GLU A 47 9.34 10.22 -10.04
CA GLU A 47 8.49 10.79 -11.11
C GLU A 47 7.61 11.84 -10.45
N GLY A 48 8.02 13.10 -10.63
CA GLY A 48 7.31 14.24 -10.11
C GLY A 48 5.82 14.19 -10.42
N GLY A 49 4.99 14.49 -9.43
CA GLY A 49 3.54 14.53 -9.62
C GLY A 49 3.16 15.50 -10.76
N MET A 50 1.96 15.37 -11.33
CA MET A 50 1.51 16.23 -12.44
C MET A 50 1.68 17.74 -12.14
N PHE A 51 1.55 18.12 -10.87
CA PHE A 51 1.76 19.48 -10.37
C PHE A 51 3.19 20.01 -10.53
N GLU A 52 4.20 19.15 -10.61
CA GLU A 52 5.60 19.57 -10.80
C GLU A 52 5.87 20.08 -12.22
N LYS A 53 4.98 19.78 -13.17
CA LYS A 53 5.04 20.26 -14.57
C LYS A 53 4.44 21.66 -14.77
N LEU A 54 3.92 22.29 -13.71
CA LEU A 54 3.16 23.55 -13.80
C LEU A 54 4.00 24.82 -13.57
N ASN A 55 5.33 24.72 -13.65
CA ASN A 55 6.26 25.85 -13.45
C ASN A 55 5.92 26.68 -12.19
N LEU A 56 5.74 25.99 -11.06
CA LEU A 56 5.32 26.60 -9.80
C LEU A 56 6.36 27.61 -9.28
N THR A 57 5.90 28.75 -8.75
CA THR A 57 6.76 29.69 -8.02
C THR A 57 7.29 29.07 -6.71
N ALA A 58 8.30 29.68 -6.09
CA ALA A 58 8.83 29.23 -4.80
C ALA A 58 7.72 29.17 -3.72
N ASP A 59 6.92 30.23 -3.63
CA ASP A 59 5.79 30.30 -2.68
C ASP A 59 4.74 29.21 -2.94
N GLN A 60 4.42 28.96 -4.21
CA GLN A 60 3.50 27.89 -4.57
C GLN A 60 4.07 26.52 -4.19
N LYS A 61 5.37 26.26 -4.42
CA LYS A 61 6.01 25.00 -4.01
C LYS A 61 5.93 24.79 -2.50
N GLN A 62 6.17 25.84 -1.71
CA GLN A 62 6.04 25.77 -0.25
C GLN A 62 4.60 25.47 0.18
N LYS A 63 3.60 26.16 -0.40
CA LYS A 63 2.18 25.89 -0.13
C LYS A 63 1.78 24.46 -0.54
N MET A 64 2.24 23.98 -1.69
CA MET A 64 2.01 22.60 -2.12
C MET A 64 2.60 21.59 -1.14
N GLN A 65 3.81 21.85 -0.63
CA GLN A 65 4.44 20.98 0.36
C GLN A 65 3.63 20.95 1.66
N ALA A 66 3.17 22.09 2.15
CA ALA A 66 2.29 22.16 3.32
C ALA A 66 0.98 21.37 3.13
N VAL A 67 0.37 21.45 1.94
CA VAL A 67 -0.79 20.62 1.60
C VAL A 67 -0.42 19.13 1.62
N ARG A 68 0.68 18.72 0.99
CA ARG A 68 1.11 17.30 1.02
C ARG A 68 1.32 16.80 2.44
N ASP A 69 2.00 17.58 3.27
CA ASP A 69 2.27 17.22 4.66
C ASP A 69 1.00 17.09 5.50
N ARG A 70 -0.03 17.91 5.22
CA ARG A 70 -1.33 17.81 5.90
C ARG A 70 -2.06 16.49 5.61
N TYR A 71 -1.98 15.98 4.38
CA TYR A 71 -2.75 14.81 3.95
C TYR A 71 -1.95 13.49 3.95
N LYS A 72 -0.61 13.54 4.03
CA LYS A 72 0.26 12.35 3.84
C LYS A 72 -0.09 11.19 4.76
N ASP A 73 -0.35 11.45 6.04
CA ASP A 73 -0.56 10.40 7.03
C ASP A 73 -1.92 9.74 6.83
N GLN A 74 -2.96 10.55 6.54
CA GLN A 74 -4.30 10.05 6.22
C GLN A 74 -4.30 9.19 4.96
N VAL A 75 -3.61 9.63 3.91
CA VAL A 75 -3.47 8.85 2.67
C VAL A 75 -2.70 7.56 2.93
N SER A 76 -1.57 7.63 3.65
CA SER A 76 -0.73 6.48 3.97
C SER A 76 -1.50 5.42 4.76
N GLN A 77 -2.19 5.83 5.81
CA GLN A 77 -2.98 4.96 6.67
C GLN A 77 -4.11 4.28 5.90
N ARG A 78 -4.89 5.02 5.10
CA ARG A 78 -5.97 4.45 4.30
C ARG A 78 -5.45 3.50 3.21
N MET A 79 -4.33 3.84 2.60
CA MET A 79 -3.67 2.97 1.63
C MET A 79 -3.18 1.67 2.27
N GLN A 80 -2.65 1.73 3.50
CA GLN A 80 -2.29 0.54 4.26
C GLN A 80 -3.50 -0.32 4.58
N ALA A 81 -4.61 0.27 5.01
CA ALA A 81 -5.85 -0.47 5.28
C ALA A 81 -6.38 -1.20 4.03
N VAL A 82 -6.37 -0.53 2.87
CA VAL A 82 -6.74 -1.16 1.59
C VAL A 82 -5.81 -2.32 1.25
N ARG A 83 -4.49 -2.17 1.46
CA ARG A 83 -3.50 -3.23 1.20
C ARG A 83 -3.73 -4.44 2.09
N GLN A 84 -3.90 -4.22 3.39
CA GLN A 84 -4.14 -5.30 4.37
C GLN A 84 -5.42 -6.06 4.04
N ALA A 85 -6.53 -5.36 3.79
CA ALA A 85 -7.79 -6.01 3.44
C ALA A 85 -7.71 -6.83 2.14
N ARG A 86 -6.90 -6.40 1.15
CA ARG A 86 -6.65 -7.18 -0.07
C ARG A 86 -5.82 -8.44 0.20
N GLN A 87 -4.79 -8.34 1.03
CA GLN A 87 -3.98 -9.50 1.41
C GLN A 87 -4.83 -10.53 2.16
N GLU A 88 -5.68 -10.07 3.08
CA GLU A 88 -6.63 -10.95 3.78
C GLU A 88 -7.60 -11.61 2.79
N LEU A 89 -8.15 -10.87 1.82
CA LEU A 89 -8.99 -11.45 0.78
C LEU A 89 -8.25 -12.53 -0.03
N GLU A 90 -6.99 -12.29 -0.41
CA GLU A 90 -6.16 -13.27 -1.13
C GLU A 90 -5.95 -14.56 -0.32
N THR A 91 -5.70 -14.44 0.98
CA THR A 91 -5.65 -15.60 1.89
C THR A 91 -7.02 -16.29 1.99
N MET A 92 -8.12 -15.55 2.09
CA MET A 92 -9.47 -16.13 2.14
C MET A 92 -9.82 -16.91 0.87
N MET A 93 -9.38 -16.45 -0.30
CA MET A 93 -9.63 -17.11 -1.59
C MET A 93 -8.92 -18.47 -1.73
N SER A 94 -7.80 -18.66 -1.04
CA SER A 94 -7.05 -19.94 -1.03
C SER A 94 -7.34 -20.81 0.19
N GLY A 95 -8.05 -20.27 1.19
CA GLY A 95 -8.41 -20.96 2.42
C GLY A 95 -9.79 -21.59 2.40
N THR A 96 -10.37 -21.76 3.58
CA THR A 96 -11.68 -22.42 3.79
C THR A 96 -12.84 -21.43 3.92
N ALA A 97 -12.61 -20.14 3.66
CA ALA A 97 -13.64 -19.11 3.79
C ALA A 97 -14.78 -19.37 2.81
N ASN A 98 -16.02 -19.20 3.28
CA ASN A 98 -17.18 -19.40 2.43
C ASN A 98 -17.46 -18.16 1.55
N ALA A 99 -18.30 -18.34 0.53
CA ALA A 99 -18.62 -17.28 -0.42
C ALA A 99 -19.27 -16.04 0.20
N SER A 100 -19.96 -16.16 1.33
CA SER A 100 -20.54 -15.01 2.03
C SER A 100 -19.45 -14.13 2.65
N GLU A 101 -18.50 -14.76 3.34
CA GLU A 101 -17.36 -14.08 3.98
C GLU A 101 -16.47 -13.36 2.96
N ILE A 102 -16.21 -14.02 1.83
CA ILE A 102 -15.43 -13.45 0.72
C ILE A 102 -16.13 -12.21 0.15
N ARG A 103 -17.45 -12.26 -0.05
CA ARG A 103 -18.24 -11.09 -0.52
C ARG A 103 -18.21 -9.96 0.50
N GLU A 104 -18.29 -10.26 1.79
CA GLU A 104 -18.22 -9.25 2.84
C GLU A 104 -16.85 -8.56 2.86
N LYS A 105 -15.75 -9.33 2.81
CA LYS A 105 -14.39 -8.78 2.70
C LYS A 105 -14.25 -7.91 1.44
N HIS A 106 -14.83 -8.32 0.31
CA HIS A 106 -14.84 -7.51 -0.91
C HIS A 106 -15.59 -6.18 -0.73
N ARG A 107 -16.76 -6.19 -0.07
CA ARG A 107 -17.49 -4.95 0.28
C ARG A 107 -16.67 -4.03 1.17
N GLN A 108 -15.98 -4.58 2.17
CA GLN A 108 -15.07 -3.82 3.03
C GLN A 108 -13.97 -3.13 2.22
N ILE A 109 -13.35 -3.85 1.26
CA ILE A 109 -12.34 -3.28 0.37
C ILE A 109 -12.90 -2.13 -0.47
N ILE A 110 -14.14 -2.25 -0.99
CA ILE A 110 -14.79 -1.16 -1.73
C ILE A 110 -14.92 0.08 -0.84
N GLY A 111 -15.45 -0.08 0.38
CA GLY A 111 -15.60 1.04 1.32
C GLY A 111 -14.26 1.70 1.68
N LEU A 112 -13.22 0.92 1.93
CA LEU A 112 -11.88 1.45 2.22
C LEU A 112 -11.28 2.20 1.02
N ARG A 113 -11.53 1.74 -0.21
CA ARG A 113 -11.08 2.45 -1.42
C ARG A 113 -11.79 3.78 -1.58
N GLN A 114 -13.11 3.82 -1.38
CA GLN A 114 -13.87 5.06 -1.43
C GLN A 114 -13.34 6.10 -0.43
N GLN A 115 -13.05 5.67 0.80
CA GLN A 115 -12.45 6.56 1.80
C GLN A 115 -11.06 7.06 1.43
N LEU A 116 -10.25 6.22 0.78
CA LEU A 116 -8.94 6.64 0.28
C LEU A 116 -9.08 7.65 -0.86
N GLU A 117 -9.99 7.40 -1.80
CA GLU A 117 -10.30 8.29 -2.93
C GLU A 117 -10.77 9.66 -2.44
N GLU A 118 -11.63 9.70 -1.42
CA GLU A 118 -12.12 10.93 -0.79
C GLU A 118 -10.95 11.80 -0.29
N VAL A 119 -10.04 11.24 0.51
CA VAL A 119 -8.89 12.01 1.04
C VAL A 119 -7.94 12.46 -0.07
N GLN A 120 -7.75 11.63 -1.10
CA GLN A 120 -6.93 12.02 -2.25
C GLN A 120 -7.58 13.14 -3.07
N PHE A 121 -8.90 13.13 -3.20
CA PHE A 121 -9.67 14.18 -3.85
C PHE A 121 -9.55 15.50 -3.09
N GLU A 122 -9.75 15.49 -1.77
CA GLU A 122 -9.58 16.67 -0.92
C GLU A 122 -8.15 17.24 -0.99
N SER A 123 -7.13 16.38 -0.97
CA SER A 123 -5.74 16.80 -1.18
C SER A 123 -5.54 17.45 -2.55
N THR A 124 -6.20 16.92 -3.59
CA THR A 124 -6.14 17.46 -4.96
C THR A 124 -6.83 18.82 -5.06
N LEU A 125 -7.98 19.00 -4.41
CA LEU A 125 -8.67 20.29 -4.34
C LEU A 125 -7.80 21.34 -3.64
N ALA A 126 -7.23 21.00 -2.48
CA ALA A 126 -6.34 21.91 -1.75
C ALA A 126 -5.11 22.30 -2.58
N MET A 127 -4.50 21.36 -3.34
CA MET A 127 -3.42 21.69 -4.26
C MET A 127 -3.88 22.60 -5.40
N ARG A 128 -5.08 22.37 -5.96
CA ARG A 128 -5.66 23.22 -7.03
C ARG A 128 -5.85 24.66 -6.58
N GLU A 129 -6.19 24.90 -5.32
CA GLU A 129 -6.37 26.25 -4.76
C GLU A 129 -5.08 27.09 -4.77
N VAL A 130 -3.91 26.45 -4.71
CA VAL A 130 -2.60 27.11 -4.78
C VAL A 130 -2.26 27.60 -6.20
N LEU A 131 -2.89 27.02 -7.22
CA LEU A 131 -2.61 27.31 -8.63
C LEU A 131 -3.35 28.55 -9.14
N THR A 132 -2.73 29.25 -10.09
CA THR A 132 -3.38 30.32 -10.86
C THR A 132 -4.40 29.74 -11.86
N PRO A 133 -5.34 30.53 -12.39
CA PRO A 133 -6.27 30.09 -13.43
C PRO A 133 -5.58 29.48 -14.66
N GLU A 134 -4.46 30.04 -15.08
CA GLU A 134 -3.67 29.59 -16.23
C GLU A 134 -3.04 28.22 -15.95
N GLN A 135 -2.44 28.04 -14.76
CA GLN A 135 -1.88 26.75 -14.34
C GLN A 135 -2.95 25.67 -14.18
N ARG A 136 -4.17 26.03 -13.75
CA ARG A 136 -5.30 25.09 -13.71
C ARG A 136 -5.70 24.62 -15.10
N THR A 137 -5.67 25.51 -16.09
CA THR A 137 -5.89 25.15 -17.50
C THR A 137 -4.80 24.20 -18.00
N GLN A 138 -3.52 24.49 -17.70
CA GLN A 138 -2.42 23.59 -18.04
C GLN A 138 -2.55 22.22 -17.36
N LEU A 139 -2.96 22.18 -16.09
CA LEU A 139 -3.23 20.94 -15.37
C LEU A 139 -4.31 20.11 -16.08
N ALA A 140 -5.42 20.74 -16.49
CA ALA A 140 -6.48 20.05 -17.22
C ALA A 140 -5.99 19.43 -18.55
N GLN A 141 -5.14 20.14 -19.29
CA GLN A 141 -4.52 19.64 -20.53
C GLN A 141 -3.62 18.43 -20.25
N LEU A 142 -2.77 18.48 -19.21
CA LEU A 142 -1.94 17.36 -18.80
C LEU A 142 -2.77 16.13 -18.39
N MET A 143 -3.90 16.34 -17.71
CA MET A 143 -4.84 15.27 -17.36
C MET A 143 -5.45 14.62 -18.61
N GLN A 144 -5.85 15.43 -19.60
CA GLN A 144 -6.40 14.94 -20.85
C GLN A 144 -5.39 14.12 -21.65
N GLN A 145 -4.15 14.63 -21.78
CA GLN A 145 -3.06 13.92 -22.47
C GLN A 145 -2.80 12.57 -21.79
N ARG A 146 -2.69 12.54 -20.46
CA ARG A 146 -2.48 11.29 -19.71
C ARG A 146 -3.61 10.28 -19.95
N ARG A 147 -4.86 10.73 -20.00
CA ARG A 147 -6.02 9.88 -20.31
C ARG A 147 -5.96 9.33 -21.73
N GLN A 148 -5.53 10.12 -22.71
CA GLN A 148 -5.33 9.67 -24.09
C GLN A 148 -4.21 8.63 -24.18
N THR A 149 -3.06 8.88 -23.57
CA THR A 149 -1.94 7.92 -23.54
C THR A 149 -2.36 6.59 -22.90
N ALA A 150 -3.11 6.64 -21.80
CA ALA A 150 -3.63 5.44 -21.15
C ALA A 150 -4.56 4.64 -22.07
N ARG A 151 -5.48 5.32 -22.77
CA ARG A 151 -6.38 4.70 -23.76
C ARG A 151 -5.62 4.04 -24.91
N ASN A 152 -4.64 4.76 -25.47
CA ASN A 152 -3.85 4.26 -26.59
C ASN A 152 -3.04 3.01 -26.20
N ARG A 153 -2.53 2.96 -24.96
CA ARG A 153 -1.84 1.77 -24.43
C ARG A 153 -2.77 0.56 -24.35
N THR A 154 -4.00 0.75 -23.89
CA THR A 154 -5.00 -0.33 -23.83
C THR A 154 -5.37 -0.82 -25.23
N GLN A 155 -5.54 0.08 -26.20
CA GLN A 155 -5.89 -0.30 -27.58
C GLN A 155 -4.74 -1.00 -28.31
N ASN A 156 -3.50 -0.53 -28.16
CA ASN A 156 -2.34 -1.15 -28.82
C ASN A 156 -1.94 -2.49 -28.19
N GLY A 157 -2.24 -2.71 -26.90
CA GLY A 157 -2.06 -4.00 -26.24
C GLY A 157 -3.09 -5.07 -26.60
N GLN A 158 -4.14 -4.72 -27.37
CA GLN A 158 -5.22 -5.61 -27.79
C GLN A 158 -5.11 -6.08 -29.25
N LYS A 159 -4.03 -5.74 -29.99
CA LYS A 159 -3.79 -6.33 -31.32
C LYS A 159 -3.19 -7.73 -31.15
N PRO A 160 -3.91 -8.83 -31.47
CA PRO A 160 -3.30 -10.15 -31.57
C PRO A 160 -2.30 -10.14 -32.73
N GLN A 161 -1.16 -10.82 -32.54
CA GLN A 161 -0.28 -11.25 -33.64
C GLN A 161 -0.92 -12.46 -34.34
#